data_AF-A0A7Y0S648-F1
#
_entry.id   AF-A0A7Y0S648-F1
#
_cell.length_a   1.000
_cell.length_b   1.000
_cell.length_c   1.000
_cell.angle_alpha   90.00
_cell.angle_beta   90.00
_cell.angle_gamma   90.00
#
_symmetry.space_group_name_H-M   'P 1'
#
loop_
_entity.id
_entity.type
_entity.pdbx_description
1 polymer ?
#
loop_
_entity_poly.entity_id
_entity_poly.type
_entity_poly.pdbx_seq_one_letter_code
_entity_poly.pdbx_strand_id
1 'polypeptide(L)'
;TLGTLPIDSLVLVGQNIVFGGKRWKVNDIDSDKKTIYVEHAKGGKPPKFGGSGMTIHDVVRQEMFGILKDGDYRISVGNTKVDFADAIAREQFKESVTFFQLSDLATKPLMKAGSSTYLFTWLGDKVVNTIVALLIMN
;
A
#
# COMPACT_ATOMS: atom_id res chain seq x y z
N THR A 1 14.88 -22.74 16.67
CA THR A 1 14.03 -21.93 15.75
C THR A 1 12.68 -21.72 16.42
N LEU A 2 12.13 -20.50 16.40
CA LEU A 2 10.80 -20.21 16.98
C LEU A 2 9.67 -20.81 16.13
N GLY A 3 9.83 -20.82 14.80
CA GLY A 3 8.94 -21.40 13.82
C GLY A 3 9.06 -20.67 12.47
N THR A 4 8.11 -20.89 11.56
CA THR A 4 8.06 -20.25 10.23
C THR A 4 6.91 -19.24 10.16
N LEU A 5 7.22 -18.00 9.79
CA LEU A 5 6.23 -16.96 9.54
C LEU A 5 5.95 -16.90 8.03
N PRO A 6 4.68 -16.93 7.57
CA PRO A 6 4.37 -16.57 6.20
C PRO A 6 4.69 -15.08 5.99
N ILE A 7 5.54 -14.77 5.02
CA ILE A 7 5.89 -13.38 4.68
C ILE A 7 4.87 -12.87 3.67
N ASP A 8 3.71 -12.47 4.17
CA ASP A 8 2.61 -11.92 3.37
C ASP A 8 2.70 -10.39 3.23
N SER A 9 3.61 -9.76 4.00
CA SER A 9 3.87 -8.33 3.99
C SER A 9 5.35 -8.04 4.29
N LEU A 10 5.79 -6.82 4.00
CA LEU A 10 7.17 -6.39 4.21
C LEU A 10 7.54 -6.46 5.70
N VAL A 11 8.63 -7.16 6.01
CA VAL A 11 9.24 -7.21 7.35
C VAL A 11 10.56 -6.46 7.33
N LEU A 12 10.70 -5.47 8.21
CA LEU A 12 11.90 -4.63 8.33
C LEU A 12 12.58 -4.77 9.69
N VAL A 13 13.89 -4.53 9.72
CA VAL A 13 14.65 -4.42 10.98
C VAL A 13 14.04 -3.30 11.85
N GLY A 14 13.89 -3.57 13.15
CA GLY A 14 13.25 -2.69 14.12
C GLY A 14 11.72 -2.81 14.20
N GLN A 15 11.08 -3.51 13.26
CA GLN A 15 9.64 -3.75 13.28
C GLN A 15 9.24 -4.72 14.40
N ASN A 16 8.06 -4.52 14.97
CA ASN A 16 7.44 -5.48 15.89
C ASN A 16 6.54 -6.45 15.11
N ILE A 17 6.71 -7.75 15.30
CA ILE A 17 5.88 -8.81 14.72
C ILE A 17 5.21 -9.63 15.84
N VAL A 18 4.11 -10.30 15.51
CA VAL A 18 3.47 -11.28 16.40
C VAL A 18 3.66 -12.67 15.83
N PHE A 19 4.24 -13.56 16.63
CA PHE A 19 4.48 -14.94 16.26
C PHE A 19 4.28 -15.86 17.46
N GLY A 20 3.50 -16.94 17.30
CA GLY A 20 3.15 -17.86 18.38
C GLY A 20 2.45 -17.17 19.56
N GLY A 21 1.59 -16.18 19.30
CA GLY A 21 0.89 -15.40 20.32
C GLY A 21 1.77 -14.44 21.14
N LYS A 22 3.05 -14.30 20.79
CA LYS A 22 4.03 -13.44 21.49
C LYS A 22 4.51 -12.32 20.58
N ARG A 23 4.93 -11.19 21.17
CA ARG A 23 5.49 -10.03 20.45
C ARG A 23 7.00 -10.11 20.38
N TRP A 24 7.51 -9.86 19.19
CA TRP A 24 8.93 -9.96 18.87
C TRP A 24 9.37 -8.69 18.13
N LYS A 25 10.55 -8.18 18.45
CA LYS A 25 11.18 -7.10 17.69
C LYS A 25 12.20 -7.72 16.75
N VAL A 26 12.15 -7.34 15.47
CA VAL A 26 13.11 -7.78 14.46
C VAL A 26 14.44 -7.06 14.69
N ASN A 27 15.48 -7.83 14.97
CA ASN A 27 16.83 -7.32 15.20
C ASN A 27 17.67 -7.39 13.93
N ASP A 28 17.51 -8.46 13.16
CA ASP A 28 18.26 -8.68 11.92
C ASP A 28 17.49 -9.60 10.97
N ILE A 29 17.77 -9.50 9.68
CA ILE A 29 17.17 -10.32 8.62
C ILE A 29 18.27 -10.84 7.70
N ASP A 30 18.51 -12.15 7.76
CA ASP A 30 19.37 -12.85 6.79
C ASP A 30 18.49 -13.33 5.63
N SER A 31 18.52 -12.60 4.52
CA SER A 31 17.69 -12.87 3.35
C SER A 31 18.11 -14.14 2.60
N ASP A 32 19.40 -14.47 2.60
CA ASP A 32 19.93 -15.67 1.94
C ASP A 32 19.49 -16.93 2.66
N LYS A 33 19.56 -16.90 4.00
CA LYS A 33 19.10 -18.00 4.87
C LYS A 33 17.61 -17.94 5.17
N LYS A 34 16.89 -16.93 4.67
CA LYS A 34 15.47 -16.66 4.97
C LYS A 34 15.17 -16.69 6.47
N THR A 35 16.08 -16.15 7.28
CA THR A 35 16.03 -16.23 8.75
C THR A 35 15.88 -14.84 9.34
N ILE A 36 14.89 -14.69 10.21
CA ILE A 36 14.64 -13.44 10.93
C ILE A 36 15.10 -13.62 12.38
N TYR A 37 16.05 -12.81 12.81
CA TYR A 37 16.52 -12.78 14.19
C TYR A 37 15.69 -11.80 14.98
N VAL A 38 15.16 -12.26 16.12
CA VAL A 38 14.24 -11.48 16.94
C VAL A 38 14.58 -11.52 18.42
N GLU A 39 14.18 -10.48 19.14
CA GLU A 39 14.15 -10.44 20.59
C GLU A 39 12.73 -10.25 21.13
N HIS A 40 12.52 -10.62 22.39
CA HIS A 40 11.25 -10.36 23.07
C HIS A 40 10.99 -8.86 23.20
N ALA A 41 9.86 -8.39 22.65
CA ALA A 41 9.48 -6.99 22.77
C ALA A 41 8.96 -6.68 24.19
N LYS A 42 9.67 -5.82 24.94
CA LYS A 42 9.23 -5.31 26.26
C LYS A 42 8.15 -4.24 26.10
N GLY A 43 7.12 -4.26 26.95
CA GLY A 43 5.86 -3.51 26.77
C GLY A 43 5.96 -1.97 26.88
N GLY A 44 4.89 -1.28 26.48
CA GLY A 44 4.68 0.18 26.68
C GLY A 44 4.22 0.94 25.44
N LYS A 45 4.61 0.51 24.24
CA LYS A 45 4.13 1.07 22.97
C LYS A 45 3.33 0.03 22.18
N PRO A 46 2.10 0.33 21.73
CA PRO A 46 1.37 -0.52 20.81
C PRO A 46 2.24 -0.81 19.57
N PRO A 47 2.42 -2.08 19.17
CA PRO A 47 3.03 -2.40 17.89
C PRO A 47 2.24 -1.72 16.77
N LYS A 48 2.93 -1.16 15.79
CA LYS A 48 2.29 -0.93 14.49
C LYS A 48 2.11 -2.31 13.88
N PHE A 49 0.93 -2.90 14.07
CA PHE A 49 0.57 -4.11 13.37
C PHE A 49 0.58 -3.78 11.88
N GLY A 50 1.42 -4.47 11.11
CA GLY A 50 1.27 -4.59 9.66
C GLY A 50 0.07 -5.48 9.35
N GLY A 51 -1.11 -5.10 9.85
CA GLY A 51 -2.38 -5.65 9.43
C GLY A 51 -2.85 -4.89 8.20
N SER A 52 -2.04 -4.88 7.14
CA SER A 52 -2.60 -4.58 5.84
C SER A 52 -3.59 -5.69 5.52
N GLY A 53 -4.71 -5.37 4.87
CA GLY A 53 -5.59 -6.40 4.34
C GLY A 53 -4.87 -7.32 3.34
N MET A 54 -5.64 -8.05 2.54
CA MET A 54 -5.04 -8.82 1.44
C MET A 54 -4.18 -7.91 0.54
N THR A 55 -3.06 -8.46 0.06
CA THR A 55 -2.18 -7.80 -0.91
C THR A 55 -2.98 -7.31 -2.10
N ILE A 56 -2.85 -6.03 -2.43
CA ILE A 56 -3.51 -5.45 -3.61
C ILE A 56 -2.71 -5.83 -4.86
N HIS A 57 -3.38 -6.46 -5.83
CA HIS A 57 -2.80 -6.79 -7.12
C HIS A 57 -2.80 -5.58 -8.07
N ASP A 58 -1.88 -5.56 -9.04
CA ASP A 58 -1.71 -4.48 -10.02
C ASP A 58 -3.03 -4.08 -10.69
N VAL A 59 -3.82 -5.07 -11.12
CA VAL A 59 -5.10 -4.88 -11.80
C VAL A 59 -6.06 -3.94 -11.05
N VAL A 60 -6.08 -3.98 -9.72
CA VAL A 60 -6.98 -3.13 -8.93
C VAL A 60 -6.57 -1.66 -9.06
N ARG A 61 -5.27 -1.36 -8.96
CA ARG A 61 -4.77 0.02 -9.05
C ARG A 61 -4.73 0.53 -10.49
N GLN A 62 -4.55 -0.37 -11.46
CA GLN A 62 -4.69 -0.06 -12.87
C GLN A 62 -6.15 0.30 -13.21
N GLU A 63 -7.12 -0.40 -12.64
CA GLU A 63 -8.54 -0.04 -12.78
C GLU A 63 -8.84 1.33 -12.13
N MET A 64 -8.33 1.57 -10.91
CA MET A 64 -8.45 2.89 -10.27
C MET A 64 -7.86 4.01 -11.12
N PHE A 65 -6.70 3.76 -11.75
CA PHE A 65 -6.08 4.69 -12.69
C PHE A 65 -6.97 4.93 -13.91
N GLY A 66 -7.53 3.87 -14.50
CA GLY A 66 -8.47 3.95 -15.62
C GLY A 66 -9.69 4.80 -15.27
N ILE A 67 -10.33 4.52 -14.13
CA ILE A 67 -11.49 5.28 -13.64
C ILE A 67 -11.17 6.78 -13.47
N LEU A 68 -10.02 7.12 -12.88
CA LEU A 68 -9.60 8.51 -12.71
C LEU A 68 -9.26 9.20 -14.05
N LYS A 69 -8.64 8.46 -14.97
CA LYS A 69 -8.31 8.93 -16.31
C LYS A 69 -9.57 9.19 -17.15
N ASP A 70 -10.53 8.29 -17.08
CA ASP A 70 -11.81 8.40 -17.78
C ASP A 70 -12.74 9.42 -17.12
N GLY A 71 -12.52 9.71 -15.83
CA GLY A 71 -13.36 10.62 -15.05
C GLY A 71 -14.76 10.05 -14.80
N ASP A 72 -14.91 8.73 -14.80
CA ASP A 72 -16.20 8.05 -14.66
C ASP A 72 -16.06 6.72 -13.92
N TYR A 73 -16.58 6.65 -12.69
CA TYR A 73 -16.58 5.44 -11.87
C TYR A 73 -17.79 4.52 -12.13
N ARG A 74 -18.75 4.96 -12.95
CA ARG A 74 -20.02 4.24 -13.11
C ARG A 74 -19.81 2.94 -13.89
N ILE A 75 -20.52 1.90 -13.49
CA ILE A 75 -20.35 0.56 -14.02
C ILE A 75 -21.21 0.40 -15.28
N SER A 76 -20.59 -0.04 -16.38
CA SER A 76 -21.30 -0.32 -17.63
C SER A 76 -22.17 -1.59 -17.50
N VAL A 77 -23.47 -1.45 -17.78
CA VAL A 77 -24.44 -2.55 -17.82
C VAL A 77 -25.23 -2.43 -19.14
N GLY A 78 -24.86 -3.24 -20.13
CA GLY A 78 -25.38 -3.11 -21.49
C GLY A 78 -24.97 -1.78 -22.12
N ASN A 79 -25.94 -0.99 -22.57
CA ASN A 79 -25.73 0.33 -23.18
C ASN A 79 -25.86 1.51 -22.20
N THR A 80 -26.00 1.24 -20.90
CA THR A 80 -26.12 2.28 -19.86
C THR A 80 -25.01 2.14 -18.82
N LYS A 81 -24.80 3.22 -18.06
CA LYS A 81 -23.91 3.21 -16.90
C LYS A 81 -24.73 3.39 -15.62
N VAL A 82 -24.47 2.55 -14.63
CA VAL A 82 -25.17 2.57 -13.34
C VAL A 82 -24.31 3.28 -12.30
N ASP A 83 -24.95 4.18 -11.57
CA ASP A 83 -24.36 4.98 -10.50
C ASP A 83 -24.87 4.49 -9.14
N PHE A 84 -23.95 4.01 -8.31
CA PHE A 84 -24.25 3.53 -6.95
C PHE A 84 -23.75 4.50 -5.86
N ALA A 85 -23.13 5.61 -6.24
CA ALA A 85 -22.54 6.54 -5.30
C ALA A 85 -23.59 7.51 -4.72
N ASP A 86 -23.49 7.75 -3.42
CA ASP A 86 -24.24 8.83 -2.78
C ASP A 86 -23.71 10.21 -3.21
N ALA A 87 -24.33 11.28 -2.72
CA ALA A 87 -23.96 12.64 -3.08
C ALA A 87 -22.52 13.00 -2.67
N ILE A 88 -22.06 12.49 -1.52
CA ILE A 88 -20.73 12.79 -0.97
C ILE A 88 -19.65 12.09 -1.79
N ALA A 89 -19.85 10.81 -2.10
CA ALA A 89 -18.92 10.05 -2.94
C ALA A 89 -18.81 10.65 -4.35
N ARG A 90 -19.92 11.15 -4.91
CA ARG A 90 -19.93 11.89 -6.18
C ARG A 90 -19.07 13.15 -6.15
N GLU A 91 -19.22 13.95 -5.09
CA GLU A 91 -18.46 15.19 -4.92
C GLU A 91 -16.96 14.89 -4.74
N GLN A 92 -16.61 13.96 -3.85
CA GLN A 92 -15.23 13.56 -3.60
C GLN A 92 -14.56 12.97 -4.84
N PHE A 93 -15.29 12.20 -5.65
CA PHE A 93 -14.77 11.69 -6.91
C PHE A 93 -14.47 12.82 -7.89
N LYS A 94 -15.37 13.81 -8.01
CA LYS A 94 -15.17 14.97 -8.88
C LYS A 94 -13.94 15.78 -8.47
N GLU A 95 -13.74 15.98 -7.17
CA GLU A 95 -12.53 16.63 -6.64
C GLU A 95 -11.27 15.82 -6.98
N SER A 96 -11.33 14.49 -6.80
CA SER A 96 -10.22 13.59 -7.10
C SER A 96 -9.82 13.62 -8.57
N VAL A 97 -10.79 13.60 -9.50
CA VAL A 97 -10.53 13.72 -10.94
C VAL A 97 -9.92 15.08 -11.27
N THR A 98 -10.44 16.15 -10.69
CA THR A 98 -9.91 17.51 -10.88
C THR A 98 -8.44 17.58 -10.44
N PHE A 99 -8.14 17.05 -9.26
CA PHE A 99 -6.78 17.00 -8.73
C PHE A 99 -5.84 16.13 -9.58
N PHE A 100 -6.32 14.96 -10.02
CA PHE A 100 -5.58 14.04 -10.86
C PHE A 100 -5.15 14.70 -12.18
N GLN A 101 -6.05 15.46 -12.80
CA GLN A 101 -5.79 16.22 -14.02
C GLN A 101 -4.82 17.40 -13.77
N LEU A 102 -5.07 18.21 -12.74
CA LEU A 102 -4.23 19.36 -12.41
C LEU A 102 -2.79 18.97 -12.05
N SER A 103 -2.63 17.81 -11.42
CA SER A 103 -1.32 17.26 -11.05
C SER A 103 -0.66 16.47 -12.19
N ASP A 104 -1.32 16.33 -13.34
CA ASP A 104 -0.83 15.59 -14.52
C ASP A 104 -0.42 14.14 -14.16
N LEU A 105 -1.13 13.52 -13.22
CA LEU A 105 -0.81 12.19 -12.68
C LEU A 105 -0.98 11.06 -13.71
N ALA A 106 -1.65 11.35 -14.83
CA ALA A 106 -1.75 10.45 -15.98
C ALA A 106 -0.40 10.22 -16.67
N THR A 107 0.50 11.21 -16.65
CA THR A 107 1.80 11.15 -17.33
C THR A 107 2.98 11.33 -16.39
N LYS A 108 2.78 12.00 -15.25
CA LYS A 108 3.78 12.25 -14.22
C LYS A 108 3.42 11.48 -12.94
N PRO A 109 3.98 10.30 -12.70
CA PRO A 109 3.67 9.51 -11.51
C PRO A 109 4.28 10.08 -10.22
N LEU A 110 5.01 11.20 -10.30
CA LEU A 110 5.64 11.86 -9.16
C LEU A 110 4.96 13.18 -8.88
N MET A 111 4.64 13.40 -7.61
CA MET A 111 4.04 14.64 -7.14
C MET A 111 4.77 15.14 -5.91
N LYS A 112 5.18 16.40 -5.93
CA LYS A 112 5.79 17.06 -4.78
C LYS A 112 4.71 17.77 -3.96
N ALA A 113 4.67 17.54 -2.65
CA ALA A 113 3.83 18.30 -1.73
C ALA A 113 4.65 18.69 -0.50
N GLY A 114 4.97 19.99 -0.40
CA GLY A 114 5.86 20.51 0.63
C GLY A 114 7.27 19.89 0.55
N SER A 115 7.72 19.33 1.67
CA SER A 115 8.99 18.60 1.78
C SER A 115 8.90 17.13 1.36
N SER A 116 7.70 16.63 1.03
CA SER A 116 7.45 15.24 0.67
C SER A 116 7.32 15.07 -0.84
N THR A 117 7.76 13.92 -1.35
CA THR A 117 7.49 13.47 -2.73
C THR A 117 6.67 12.19 -2.67
N TYR A 118 5.55 12.19 -3.37
CA TYR A 118 4.64 11.07 -3.52
C TYR A 118 4.88 10.40 -4.87
N LEU A 119 4.97 9.07 -4.86
CA LEU A 119 5.09 8.25 -6.05
C LEU A 119 3.82 7.42 -6.23
N PHE A 120 3.11 7.65 -7.34
CA PHE A 120 1.92 6.93 -7.75
C PHE A 120 2.29 5.91 -8.81
N THR A 121 2.58 4.68 -8.37
CA THR A 121 3.01 3.60 -9.28
C THR A 121 1.86 3.04 -10.10
N TRP A 122 0.63 3.12 -9.58
CA TRP A 122 -0.54 2.39 -10.11
C TRP A 122 -0.32 0.87 -10.20
N LEU A 123 0.61 0.34 -9.39
CA LEU A 123 0.97 -1.07 -9.30
C LEU A 123 0.69 -1.61 -7.90
N GLY A 124 0.55 -2.92 -7.80
CA GLY A 124 0.20 -3.67 -6.62
C GLY A 124 1.24 -3.61 -5.51
N ASP A 125 0.86 -4.14 -4.34
CA ASP A 125 1.65 -4.03 -3.11
C ASP A 125 3.01 -4.70 -3.23
N LYS A 126 3.13 -5.76 -4.05
CA LYS A 126 4.42 -6.38 -4.29
C LYS A 126 5.43 -5.36 -4.82
N VAL A 127 5.08 -4.61 -5.86
CA VAL A 127 5.96 -3.61 -6.47
C VAL A 127 6.18 -2.43 -5.53
N VAL A 128 5.09 -1.91 -4.94
CA VAL A 128 5.18 -0.77 -4.01
C VAL A 128 6.06 -1.09 -2.81
N ASN A 129 5.89 -2.25 -2.18
CA ASN A 129 6.69 -2.66 -1.03
C ASN A 129 8.15 -2.90 -1.42
N THR A 130 8.44 -3.41 -2.62
CA THR A 130 9.82 -3.51 -3.12
C THR A 130 10.46 -2.13 -3.26
N ILE A 131 9.76 -1.15 -3.86
CA ILE A 131 10.27 0.22 -3.98
C ILE A 131 10.49 0.83 -2.60
N VAL A 132 9.55 0.68 -1.68
CA VAL A 132 9.67 1.17 -0.29
C VAL A 132 10.89 0.56 0.40
N ALA A 133 11.10 -0.75 0.27
CA ALA A 133 12.28 -1.41 0.84
C ALA A 133 13.58 -0.81 0.29
N LEU A 134 13.69 -0.62 -1.03
CA LEU A 134 14.87 -0.02 -1.66
C LEU A 134 15.11 1.44 -1.21
N LEU A 135 14.05 2.22 -1.02
CA LEU A 135 14.16 3.61 -0.59
C LEU A 135 14.48 3.78 0.91
N ILE A 136 14.13 2.81 1.74
CA ILE A 136 14.45 2.82 3.18
C ILE A 136 15.85 2.27 3.46
N MET A 137 16.37 1.39 2.58
CA MET A 137 17.69 0.79 2.72
C MET A 137 18.84 1.71 2.26
N ASN A 138 18.54 2.84 1.61
CA ASN A 138 19.49 3.89 1.23
C ASN A 138 19.44 5.06 2.22
#